data_AF-A0A2R6RPP6-F1
#
_entry.id   AF-A0A2R6RPP6-F1
#
_cell.length_a   1.000
_cell.length_b   1.000
_cell.length_c   1.000
_cell.angle_alpha   90.00
_cell.angle_beta   90.00
_cell.angle_gamma   90.00
#
_symmetry.space_group_name_H-M   'P 1'
#
loop_
_entity.id
_entity.type
_entity.pdbx_description
1 polymer ?
#
loop_
_entity_poly.entity_id
_entity_poly.type
_entity_poly.pdbx_seq_one_letter_code
_entity_poly.pdbx_strand_id
1 'polypeptide(L)'
;MVNESTPEVRHTRGSCLCGKITYEITGEPFASGICHCGNCKKSSGAAFVWNVSLWQEQVHVTSGDDILKTFEDTGVESGNTLYRKFCSNCGSSLFVTGSSGPNMIVVATGGIIDIPEEWKPMREVYCQDRAKWLPDIDGQFRLTSGEDIVKKYDDSDTDSGNTFVRSFCSNCGSSLFGVRRDKPEVIILMTGCIKDTPAEWSPGMAIYCKYRAKWLPDVEGVEYFEV
;
A
#
# COMPACT_ATOMS: atom_id res chain seq x y z
N MET A 1 -3.39 15.79 36.41
CA MET A 1 -4.47 15.29 35.54
C MET A 1 -4.13 15.74 34.13
N VAL A 2 -3.49 14.87 33.35
CA VAL A 2 -3.28 15.12 31.92
C VAL A 2 -4.63 14.90 31.26
N ASN A 3 -5.12 15.93 30.59
CA ASN A 3 -6.37 15.90 29.84
C ASN A 3 -6.08 15.08 28.57
N GLU A 4 -6.37 13.78 28.61
CA GLU A 4 -6.35 12.93 27.41
C GLU A 4 -7.55 13.32 26.54
N SER A 5 -7.42 14.42 25.80
CA SER A 5 -8.32 14.73 24.70
C SER A 5 -8.21 13.60 23.70
N THR A 6 -9.29 12.85 23.52
CA THR A 6 -9.42 11.86 22.45
C THR A 6 -9.05 12.56 21.13
N PRO A 7 -8.10 12.04 20.33
CA PRO A 7 -7.74 12.70 19.08
C PRO A 7 -8.99 12.83 18.21
N GLU A 8 -9.23 14.04 17.72
CA GLU A 8 -10.37 14.35 16.86
C GLU A 8 -10.27 13.48 15.59
N VAL A 9 -11.27 12.65 15.33
CA VAL A 9 -11.28 11.77 14.16
C VAL A 9 -11.46 12.64 12.93
N ARG A 10 -10.53 12.58 11.98
CA ARG A 10 -10.63 13.31 10.72
C ARG A 10 -11.82 12.79 9.91
N HIS A 11 -12.59 13.70 9.31
CA HIS A 11 -13.63 13.38 8.35
C HIS A 11 -13.27 13.97 6.98
N THR A 12 -13.06 13.10 5.99
CA THR A 12 -12.77 13.50 4.60
C THR A 12 -13.96 13.13 3.73
N ARG A 13 -14.46 14.08 2.95
CA ARG A 13 -15.65 13.87 2.09
C ARG A 13 -15.26 13.45 0.70
N GLY A 14 -16.17 12.77 0.01
CA GLY A 14 -16.03 12.48 -1.40
C GLY A 14 -17.36 12.45 -2.13
N SER A 15 -17.29 12.54 -3.45
CA SER A 15 -18.44 12.44 -4.33
C SER A 15 -18.07 11.90 -5.71
N CYS A 16 -19.07 11.42 -6.46
CA CYS A 16 -18.90 11.21 -7.89
C CYS A 16 -18.98 12.54 -8.67
N LEU A 17 -18.63 12.53 -9.95
CA LEU A 17 -18.63 13.72 -10.81
C LEU A 17 -19.98 14.45 -10.84
N CYS A 18 -21.10 13.72 -10.83
CA CYS A 18 -22.43 14.35 -10.83
C CYS A 18 -22.96 14.71 -9.44
N GLY A 19 -22.19 14.46 -8.36
CA GLY A 19 -22.56 14.77 -6.98
C GLY A 19 -23.68 13.91 -6.38
N LYS A 20 -24.29 13.00 -7.15
CA LYS A 20 -25.41 12.17 -6.68
C LYS A 20 -24.98 11.08 -5.71
N ILE A 21 -23.74 10.60 -5.83
CA ILE A 21 -23.12 9.73 -4.84
C ILE A 21 -22.23 10.61 -3.99
N THR A 22 -22.43 10.56 -2.67
CA THR A 22 -21.57 11.19 -1.67
C THR A 22 -21.16 10.16 -0.63
N TYR A 23 -19.98 10.36 -0.05
CA TYR A 23 -19.46 9.48 0.99
C TYR A 23 -18.53 10.24 1.93
N GLU A 24 -18.31 9.66 3.10
CA GLU A 24 -17.39 10.14 4.13
C GLU A 24 -16.36 9.06 4.47
N ILE A 25 -15.13 9.50 4.70
CA ILE A 25 -14.01 8.69 5.18
C ILE A 25 -13.66 9.18 6.59
N THR A 26 -13.56 8.25 7.55
CA THR A 26 -13.13 8.54 8.92
C THR A 26 -11.69 8.10 9.17
N GLY A 27 -10.90 8.96 9.81
CA GLY A 27 -9.50 8.70 10.13
C GLY A 27 -8.57 8.77 8.91
N GLU A 28 -7.49 8.00 8.97
CA GLU A 28 -6.38 8.03 8.01
C GLU A 28 -6.29 6.72 7.21
N PRO A 29 -5.89 6.75 5.93
CA PRO A 29 -5.62 5.55 5.16
C PRO A 29 -4.36 4.87 5.69
N PHE A 30 -4.40 3.55 5.79
CA PHE A 30 -3.23 2.77 6.21
C PHE A 30 -2.25 2.54 5.05
N ALA A 31 -2.66 2.77 3.80
CA ALA A 31 -1.75 2.79 2.65
C ALA A 31 -2.23 3.75 1.56
N SER A 32 -1.28 4.32 0.82
CA SER A 32 -1.54 5.17 -0.35
C SER A 32 -0.62 4.73 -1.47
N GLY A 33 -1.14 4.58 -2.70
CA GLY A 33 -0.32 4.06 -3.80
C GLY A 33 -0.88 4.31 -5.19
N ILE A 34 0.03 4.30 -6.16
CA ILE A 34 -0.28 4.48 -7.58
C ILE A 34 -0.20 3.14 -8.29
N CYS A 35 -1.24 2.81 -9.05
CA CYS A 35 -1.28 1.61 -9.88
C CYS A 35 -1.22 1.97 -11.36
N HIS A 36 -0.28 1.33 -12.08
CA HIS A 36 -0.04 1.53 -13.52
C HIS A 36 -0.61 0.41 -14.40
N CYS A 37 -1.27 -0.60 -13.81
CA CYS A 37 -1.74 -1.77 -14.54
C CYS A 37 -2.79 -1.43 -15.61
N GLY A 38 -2.96 -2.31 -16.59
CA GLY A 38 -3.88 -2.11 -17.71
C GLY A 38 -5.33 -1.86 -17.26
N ASN A 39 -5.82 -2.61 -16.28
CA ASN A 39 -7.20 -2.51 -15.81
C ASN A 39 -7.45 -1.19 -15.07
N CYS A 40 -6.51 -0.71 -14.25
CA CYS A 40 -6.62 0.58 -13.57
C CYS A 40 -6.62 1.75 -14.57
N LYS A 41 -5.78 1.69 -15.61
CA LYS A 41 -5.79 2.67 -16.70
C LYS A 41 -7.14 2.67 -17.44
N LYS A 42 -7.64 1.49 -17.81
CA LYS A 42 -8.94 1.34 -18.50
C LYS A 42 -10.13 1.81 -17.63
N SER A 43 -10.11 1.54 -16.33
CA SER A 43 -11.23 1.91 -15.44
C SER A 43 -11.30 3.40 -15.15
N SER A 44 -10.19 4.12 -15.22
CA SER A 44 -10.10 5.55 -14.92
C SER A 44 -10.02 6.45 -16.15
N GLY A 45 -9.57 5.91 -17.29
CA GLY A 45 -9.19 6.70 -18.47
C GLY A 45 -7.90 7.50 -18.29
N ALA A 46 -7.19 7.34 -17.16
CA ALA A 46 -5.94 8.04 -16.86
C ALA A 46 -4.71 7.15 -17.08
N ALA A 47 -3.52 7.78 -17.11
CA ALA A 47 -2.24 7.07 -17.26
C ALA A 47 -1.92 6.14 -16.07
N PHE A 48 -2.57 6.36 -14.93
CA PHE A 48 -2.49 5.58 -13.70
C PHE A 48 -3.69 5.89 -12.81
N VAL A 49 -3.88 5.11 -11.75
CA VAL A 49 -4.84 5.45 -10.68
C VAL A 49 -4.10 5.57 -9.36
N TRP A 50 -4.21 6.74 -8.74
CA TRP A 50 -3.84 6.93 -7.35
C TRP A 50 -5.00 6.52 -6.46
N ASN A 51 -4.74 5.61 -5.53
CA ASN A 51 -5.74 5.13 -4.58
C ASN A 51 -5.21 5.20 -3.15
N VAL A 52 -6.13 5.28 -2.21
CA VAL A 52 -5.87 5.06 -0.78
C VAL A 52 -6.58 3.80 -0.31
N SER A 53 -5.95 3.06 0.59
CA SER A 53 -6.49 1.86 1.21
C SER A 53 -6.93 2.17 2.64
N LEU A 54 -8.17 1.81 2.94
CA LEU A 54 -8.86 2.03 4.20
C LEU A 54 -9.53 0.74 4.65
N TRP A 55 -9.87 0.65 5.93
CA TRP A 55 -10.78 -0.36 6.42
C TRP A 55 -12.21 -0.03 5.98
N GLN A 56 -13.04 -1.07 5.75
CA GLN A 56 -14.41 -0.88 5.28
C GLN A 56 -15.23 -0.03 6.25
N GLU A 57 -15.03 -0.19 7.56
CA GLU A 57 -15.68 0.63 8.58
C GLU A 57 -15.28 2.11 8.55
N GLN A 58 -14.23 2.49 7.81
CA GLN A 58 -13.85 3.89 7.65
C GLN A 58 -14.66 4.59 6.55
N VAL A 59 -15.30 3.87 5.62
CA VAL A 59 -15.92 4.45 4.43
C VAL A 59 -17.44 4.30 4.46
N HIS A 60 -18.14 5.43 4.48
CA HIS A 60 -19.59 5.49 4.60
C HIS A 60 -20.20 6.20 3.40
N VAL A 61 -20.98 5.48 2.59
CA VAL A 61 -21.77 6.12 1.52
C VAL A 61 -22.95 6.84 2.16
N THR A 62 -22.97 8.17 2.07
CA THR A 62 -23.98 9.03 2.68
C THR A 62 -25.18 9.30 1.76
N SER A 63 -25.00 9.13 0.44
CA SER A 63 -26.09 9.24 -0.55
C SER A 63 -25.76 8.50 -1.84
N GLY A 64 -26.79 8.07 -2.57
CA GLY A 64 -26.66 7.49 -3.92
C GLY A 64 -26.27 6.01 -3.98
N ASP A 65 -26.52 5.24 -2.93
CA ASP A 65 -26.25 3.79 -2.90
C ASP A 65 -27.01 3.03 -4.01
N ASP A 66 -28.22 3.46 -4.33
CA ASP A 66 -29.08 2.89 -5.38
C ASP A 66 -28.48 2.99 -6.80
N ILE A 67 -27.62 3.99 -7.01
CA ILE A 67 -26.91 4.23 -8.27
C ILE A 67 -25.42 3.85 -8.21
N LEU A 68 -24.94 3.29 -7.10
CA LEU A 68 -23.60 2.73 -6.97
C LEU A 68 -23.59 1.30 -7.55
N LYS A 69 -23.07 1.15 -8.77
CA LYS A 69 -22.98 -0.15 -9.43
C LYS A 69 -21.63 -0.81 -9.18
N THR A 70 -21.64 -2.14 -9.17
CA THR A 70 -20.43 -2.96 -9.01
C THR A 70 -20.16 -3.71 -10.31
N PHE A 71 -18.93 -3.64 -10.80
CA PHE A 71 -18.40 -4.48 -11.87
C PHE A 71 -17.42 -5.49 -11.27
N GLU A 72 -17.65 -6.77 -11.56
CA GLU A 72 -16.76 -7.86 -11.18
C GLU A 72 -15.63 -7.98 -12.21
N ASP A 73 -14.44 -7.52 -11.83
CA ASP A 73 -13.23 -7.54 -12.65
C ASP A 73 -12.39 -8.78 -12.31
N THR A 74 -12.58 -9.84 -13.09
CA THR A 74 -11.87 -11.13 -12.97
C THR A 74 -10.61 -11.20 -13.83
N GLY A 75 -10.39 -10.23 -14.73
CA GLY A 75 -9.29 -10.22 -15.69
C GLY A 75 -8.10 -9.37 -15.25
N VAL A 76 -7.84 -9.26 -13.94
CA VAL A 76 -6.74 -8.44 -13.41
C VAL A 76 -5.43 -9.20 -13.37
N GLU A 77 -4.33 -8.49 -13.61
CA GLU A 77 -2.97 -9.06 -13.65
C GLU A 77 -2.55 -9.73 -12.33
N SER A 78 -3.13 -9.31 -11.19
CA SER A 78 -2.87 -9.95 -9.89
C SER A 78 -3.44 -11.37 -9.75
N GLY A 79 -4.36 -11.79 -10.64
CA GLY A 79 -5.11 -13.05 -10.53
C GLY A 79 -6.23 -13.06 -9.49
N ASN A 80 -6.46 -11.97 -8.74
CA ASN A 80 -7.59 -11.84 -7.82
C ASN A 80 -8.88 -11.43 -8.55
N THR A 81 -10.05 -11.55 -7.91
CA THR A 81 -11.27 -10.87 -8.38
C THR A 81 -11.40 -9.53 -7.68
N LEU A 82 -11.52 -8.43 -8.43
CA LEU A 82 -11.76 -7.10 -7.88
C LEU A 82 -13.21 -6.67 -8.14
N TYR A 83 -13.86 -6.09 -7.14
CA TYR A 83 -15.20 -5.53 -7.28
C TYR A 83 -15.11 -4.01 -7.37
N ARG A 84 -15.18 -3.49 -8.60
CA ARG A 84 -15.07 -2.05 -8.88
C ARG A 84 -16.43 -1.38 -8.74
N LYS A 85 -16.55 -0.41 -7.85
CA LYS A 85 -17.79 0.34 -7.59
C LYS A 85 -17.72 1.71 -8.25
N PHE A 86 -18.74 2.03 -9.05
CA PHE A 86 -18.80 3.25 -9.85
C PHE A 86 -20.22 3.83 -9.91
N CYS A 87 -20.31 5.12 -10.19
CA CYS A 87 -21.61 5.79 -10.37
C CYS A 87 -22.21 5.42 -11.72
N SER A 88 -23.40 4.81 -11.75
CA SER A 88 -24.10 4.47 -13.00
C SER A 88 -24.56 5.70 -13.80
N ASN A 89 -24.66 6.86 -13.17
CA ASN A 89 -25.10 8.10 -13.82
C ASN A 89 -23.97 8.84 -14.54
N CYS A 90 -22.75 8.84 -14.01
CA CYS A 90 -21.62 9.62 -14.57
C CYS A 90 -20.35 8.82 -14.84
N GLY A 91 -20.30 7.53 -14.47
CA GLY A 91 -19.15 6.67 -14.72
C GLY A 91 -17.97 6.85 -13.76
N SER A 92 -18.01 7.77 -12.80
CA SER A 92 -16.91 7.93 -11.83
C SER A 92 -16.64 6.63 -11.08
N SER A 93 -15.40 6.13 -11.18
CA SER A 93 -14.88 5.05 -10.33
C SER A 93 -14.65 5.59 -8.92
N LEU A 94 -15.21 4.93 -7.91
CA LEU A 94 -15.16 5.40 -6.51
C LEU A 94 -14.42 4.44 -5.60
N PHE A 95 -14.78 3.15 -5.64
CA PHE A 95 -14.26 2.16 -4.69
C PHE A 95 -13.85 0.87 -5.38
N VAL A 96 -12.96 0.11 -4.75
CA VAL A 96 -12.64 -1.27 -5.13
C VAL A 96 -12.57 -2.13 -3.87
N THR A 97 -13.25 -3.28 -3.88
CA THR A 97 -13.14 -4.32 -2.84
C THR A 97 -12.66 -5.64 -3.45
N GLY A 98 -12.40 -6.66 -2.61
CA GLY A 98 -11.85 -7.95 -3.07
C GLY A 98 -10.32 -7.96 -3.27
N SER A 99 -9.64 -6.84 -2.98
CA SER A 99 -8.19 -6.74 -2.98
C SER A 99 -7.60 -7.22 -1.64
N SER A 100 -6.54 -8.04 -1.70
CA SER A 100 -5.51 -8.38 -0.68
C SER A 100 -5.85 -8.60 0.81
N GLY A 101 -7.11 -8.53 1.26
CA GLY A 101 -7.52 -8.86 2.63
C GLY A 101 -9.03 -8.70 2.88
N PRO A 102 -9.61 -9.46 3.83
CA PRO A 102 -10.98 -9.23 4.27
C PRO A 102 -11.11 -7.83 4.87
N ASN A 103 -12.27 -7.20 4.70
CA ASN A 103 -12.61 -5.87 5.25
C ASN A 103 -11.77 -4.68 4.75
N MET A 104 -10.99 -4.83 3.68
CA MET A 104 -10.34 -3.70 3.02
C MET A 104 -11.25 -3.05 1.96
N ILE A 105 -11.18 -1.73 1.84
CA ILE A 105 -11.73 -0.96 0.74
C ILE A 105 -10.66 -0.02 0.18
N VAL A 106 -10.55 0.02 -1.14
CA VAL A 106 -9.67 0.93 -1.86
C VAL A 106 -10.54 2.07 -2.40
N VAL A 107 -10.18 3.31 -2.10
CA VAL A 107 -10.88 4.51 -2.59
C VAL A 107 -10.04 5.15 -3.70
N ALA A 108 -10.67 5.38 -4.85
CA ALA A 108 -10.06 6.13 -5.94
C ALA A 108 -10.03 7.62 -5.57
N THR A 109 -8.84 8.22 -5.53
CA THR A 109 -8.70 9.58 -4.97
C THR A 109 -9.38 10.65 -5.81
N GLY A 110 -9.62 10.42 -7.11
CA GLY A 110 -10.34 11.36 -7.98
C GLY A 110 -11.78 11.69 -7.55
N GLY A 111 -12.37 10.89 -6.65
CA GLY A 111 -13.67 11.20 -6.04
C GLY A 111 -13.59 11.87 -4.67
N ILE A 112 -12.41 12.06 -4.10
CA ILE A 112 -12.23 12.66 -2.76
C ILE A 112 -12.18 14.17 -2.92
N ILE A 113 -12.95 14.87 -2.09
CA ILE A 113 -13.01 16.32 -2.03
C ILE A 113 -11.93 16.78 -1.04
N ASP A 114 -11.08 17.72 -1.47
CA ASP A 114 -10.00 18.30 -0.66
C ASP A 114 -9.09 17.23 -0.03
N ILE A 115 -8.44 16.43 -0.89
CA ILE A 115 -7.52 15.36 -0.43
C ILE A 115 -6.43 15.97 0.45
N PRO A 116 -6.21 15.42 1.65
CA PRO A 116 -5.11 15.78 2.52
C PRO A 116 -3.73 15.71 1.85
N GLU A 117 -2.86 16.71 2.06
CA GLU A 117 -1.49 16.69 1.55
C GLU A 117 -0.66 15.53 2.16
N GLU A 118 -1.01 15.11 3.38
CA GLU A 118 -0.36 14.00 4.07
C GLU A 118 -0.59 12.64 3.37
N TRP A 119 -1.66 12.49 2.57
CA TRP A 119 -2.06 11.22 1.96
C TRP A 119 -1.24 10.85 0.72
N LYS A 120 -0.06 11.47 0.53
CA LYS A 120 0.83 11.24 -0.60
C LYS A 120 1.06 9.75 -0.89
N PRO A 121 1.22 9.35 -2.16
CA PRO A 121 1.59 7.98 -2.52
C PRO A 121 2.78 7.50 -1.69
N MET A 122 2.81 6.21 -1.34
CA MET A 122 3.91 5.55 -0.61
C MET A 122 4.58 4.43 -1.41
N ARG A 123 3.92 4.00 -2.49
CA ARG A 123 4.47 3.06 -3.46
C ARG A 123 3.83 3.23 -4.83
N GLU A 124 4.56 2.79 -5.84
CA GLU A 124 4.02 2.54 -7.18
C GLU A 124 4.01 1.02 -7.45
N VAL A 125 2.95 0.51 -8.09
CA VAL A 125 2.78 -0.92 -8.45
C VAL A 125 2.51 -1.07 -9.95
N TYR A 126 2.91 -2.21 -10.53
CA TYR A 126 2.89 -2.48 -11.98
C TYR A 126 3.75 -1.50 -12.77
N CYS A 127 4.92 -1.16 -12.25
CA CYS A 127 5.73 -0.07 -12.80
C CYS A 127 6.39 -0.38 -14.15
N GLN A 128 6.40 -1.65 -14.57
CA GLN A 128 6.68 -2.03 -15.96
C GLN A 128 5.74 -1.36 -16.96
N ASP A 129 4.51 -1.04 -16.54
CA ASP A 129 3.47 -0.40 -17.36
C ASP A 129 3.36 1.10 -17.15
N ARG A 130 4.26 1.67 -16.34
CA ARG A 130 4.33 3.10 -16.02
C ARG A 130 4.64 3.90 -17.27
N ALA A 131 3.90 4.99 -17.48
CA ALA A 131 4.17 5.89 -18.58
C ALA A 131 5.56 6.56 -18.43
N LYS A 132 6.43 6.37 -19.41
CA LYS A 132 7.84 6.82 -19.36
C LYS A 132 8.04 8.33 -19.22
N TRP A 133 7.03 9.13 -19.57
CA TRP A 133 7.07 10.58 -19.48
C TRP A 133 6.73 11.11 -18.07
N LEU A 134 6.27 10.25 -17.15
CA LEU A 134 5.97 10.66 -15.78
C LEU A 134 7.27 10.91 -15.01
N PRO A 135 7.41 12.05 -14.30
CA PRO A 135 8.56 12.32 -13.45
C PRO A 135 8.60 11.32 -12.30
N ASP A 136 9.78 11.01 -11.76
CA ASP A 136 9.88 10.19 -10.56
C ASP A 136 9.26 10.91 -9.35
N ILE A 137 8.64 10.13 -8.46
CA ILE A 137 8.08 10.63 -7.21
C ILE A 137 9.10 10.33 -6.12
N ASP A 138 9.55 11.37 -5.44
CA ASP A 138 10.62 11.25 -4.44
C ASP A 138 10.22 10.37 -3.24
N GLY A 139 11.20 9.63 -2.71
CA GLY A 139 11.04 8.79 -1.52
C GLY A 139 10.15 7.55 -1.69
N GLN A 140 9.87 7.11 -2.91
CA GLN A 140 9.00 5.95 -3.17
C GLN A 140 9.79 4.68 -3.46
N PHE A 141 9.39 3.57 -2.84
CA PHE A 141 9.84 2.25 -3.30
C PHE A 141 9.13 1.85 -4.59
N ARG A 142 9.90 1.35 -5.55
CA ARG A 142 9.40 0.87 -6.84
C ARG A 142 10.20 -0.33 -7.32
N LEU A 143 9.49 -1.39 -7.72
CA LEU A 143 10.06 -2.41 -8.58
C LEU A 143 10.08 -1.90 -10.02
N THR A 144 11.25 -1.57 -10.53
CA THR A 144 11.39 -1.03 -11.89
C THR A 144 11.25 -2.11 -12.97
N SER A 145 11.41 -3.37 -12.61
CA SER A 145 11.34 -4.53 -13.49
C SER A 145 11.18 -5.82 -12.69
N GLY A 146 10.67 -6.88 -13.33
CA GLY A 146 10.65 -8.22 -12.76
C GLY A 146 9.59 -8.45 -11.68
N GLU A 147 8.57 -7.58 -11.58
CA GLU A 147 7.47 -7.76 -10.62
C GLU A 147 6.73 -9.09 -10.84
N ASP A 148 6.65 -9.56 -12.08
CA ASP A 148 6.04 -10.83 -12.49
C ASP A 148 6.76 -12.07 -11.93
N ILE A 149 8.07 -11.97 -11.68
CA ILE A 149 8.87 -13.05 -11.10
C ILE A 149 9.03 -12.92 -9.58
N VAL A 150 8.49 -11.88 -8.95
CA VAL A 150 8.47 -11.75 -7.49
C VAL A 150 7.36 -12.63 -6.91
N LYS A 151 7.73 -13.57 -6.05
CA LYS A 151 6.79 -14.35 -5.24
C LYS A 151 6.72 -13.80 -3.84
N LYS A 152 5.54 -13.94 -3.23
CA LYS A 152 5.23 -13.47 -1.89
C LYS A 152 4.94 -14.68 -1.01
N TYR A 153 5.56 -14.69 0.17
CA TYR A 153 5.30 -15.64 1.24
C TYR A 153 4.66 -14.90 2.40
N ASP A 154 3.52 -15.39 2.86
CA ASP A 154 2.83 -14.86 4.04
C ASP A 154 3.43 -15.51 5.28
N ASP A 155 4.20 -14.72 6.01
CA ASP A 155 4.89 -15.13 7.22
C ASP A 155 4.10 -14.63 8.44
N SER A 156 3.15 -15.45 8.86
CA SER A 156 2.25 -15.16 9.98
C SER A 156 2.72 -15.76 11.32
N ASP A 157 3.78 -16.57 11.31
CA ASP A 157 4.27 -17.31 12.48
C ASP A 157 5.70 -16.87 12.80
N THR A 158 5.85 -15.61 13.19
CA THR A 158 7.16 -15.05 13.54
C THR A 158 7.35 -14.93 15.05
N ASP A 159 8.60 -15.14 15.50
CA ASP A 159 9.00 -14.93 16.90
C ASP A 159 8.73 -13.49 17.40
N SER A 160 8.52 -12.54 16.48
CA SER A 160 8.20 -11.15 16.81
C SER A 160 6.73 -10.90 17.11
N GLY A 161 5.85 -11.85 16.79
CA GLY A 161 4.41 -11.66 16.77
C GLY A 161 3.90 -10.73 15.66
N ASN A 162 4.78 -10.04 14.93
CA ASN A 162 4.40 -9.30 13.73
C ASN A 162 4.16 -10.27 12.58
N THR A 163 3.32 -9.86 11.63
CA THR A 163 3.05 -10.64 10.42
C THR A 163 3.62 -9.91 9.20
N PHE A 164 4.31 -10.66 8.34
CA PHE A 164 5.05 -10.10 7.21
C PHE A 164 4.62 -10.74 5.90
N VAL A 165 4.65 -9.96 4.83
CA VAL A 165 4.70 -10.47 3.47
C VAL A 165 6.14 -10.38 3.00
N ARG A 166 6.82 -11.53 2.89
CA ARG A 166 8.19 -11.62 2.38
C ARG A 166 8.18 -11.77 0.87
N SER A 167 8.99 -10.99 0.17
CA SER A 167 9.08 -11.00 -1.29
C SER A 167 10.44 -11.52 -1.74
N PHE A 168 10.45 -12.49 -2.65
CA PHE A 168 11.65 -13.14 -3.16
C PHE A 168 11.58 -13.37 -4.67
N CYS A 169 12.74 -13.45 -5.31
CA CYS A 169 12.83 -13.80 -6.73
C CYS A 169 12.51 -15.28 -6.93
N SER A 170 11.52 -15.60 -7.78
CA SER A 170 11.13 -16.98 -8.06
C SER A 170 12.18 -17.79 -8.83
N ASN A 171 13.09 -17.12 -9.53
CA ASN A 171 14.11 -17.78 -10.34
C ASN A 171 15.36 -18.17 -9.53
N CYS A 172 15.84 -17.29 -8.65
CA CYS A 172 17.08 -17.52 -7.90
C CYS A 172 16.91 -17.61 -6.38
N GLY A 173 15.69 -17.38 -5.86
CA GLY A 173 15.41 -17.44 -4.42
C GLY A 173 15.91 -16.26 -3.60
N SER A 174 16.55 -15.26 -4.22
CA SER A 174 17.05 -14.08 -3.51
C SER A 174 15.91 -13.36 -2.79
N SER A 175 16.09 -13.09 -1.50
CA SER A 175 15.17 -12.27 -0.70
C SER A 175 15.34 -10.82 -1.10
N LEU A 176 14.23 -10.16 -1.47
CA LEU A 176 14.26 -8.81 -2.04
C LEU A 176 13.82 -7.77 -1.00
N PHE A 177 12.59 -7.89 -0.52
CA PHE A 177 12.00 -6.97 0.45
C PHE A 177 10.87 -7.64 1.25
N GLY A 178 10.56 -7.08 2.40
CA GLY A 178 9.44 -7.46 3.25
C GLY A 178 8.50 -6.29 3.48
N VAL A 179 7.21 -6.58 3.69
CA VAL A 179 6.20 -5.60 4.08
C VAL A 179 5.52 -6.10 5.34
N ARG A 180 5.37 -5.25 6.34
CA ARG A 180 4.58 -5.55 7.55
C ARG A 180 3.10 -5.46 7.22
N ARG A 181 2.28 -6.43 7.65
CA ARG A 181 0.83 -6.37 7.42
C ARG A 181 0.17 -5.26 8.24
N ASP A 182 0.64 -5.05 9.48
CA ASP A 182 0.15 -4.02 10.39
C ASP A 182 0.66 -2.61 10.02
N LYS A 183 1.77 -2.55 9.28
CA LYS A 183 2.41 -1.32 8.80
C LYS A 183 2.83 -1.46 7.33
N PRO A 184 1.87 -1.54 6.40
CA PRO A 184 2.15 -1.80 4.99
C PRO A 184 2.91 -0.69 4.27
N GLU A 185 3.04 0.47 4.91
CA GLU A 185 3.90 1.57 4.51
C GLU A 185 5.40 1.33 4.76
N VAL A 186 5.74 0.45 5.70
CA VAL A 186 7.12 0.12 6.03
C VAL A 186 7.62 -0.97 5.10
N ILE A 187 8.60 -0.62 4.27
CA ILE A 187 9.26 -1.55 3.35
C ILE A 187 10.64 -1.88 3.90
N ILE A 188 10.86 -3.16 4.16
CA ILE A 188 12.11 -3.68 4.69
C ILE A 188 12.92 -4.21 3.51
N LEU A 189 14.01 -3.54 3.15
CA LEU A 189 14.87 -3.96 2.04
C LEU A 189 15.96 -4.92 2.53
N MET A 190 16.21 -5.97 1.76
CA MET A 190 17.32 -6.87 2.01
C MET A 190 18.58 -6.28 1.38
N THR A 191 19.53 -5.86 2.21
CA THR A 191 20.74 -5.15 1.77
C THR A 191 21.60 -5.97 0.81
N GLY A 192 21.56 -7.32 0.89
CA GLY A 192 22.31 -8.20 0.00
C GLY A 192 21.93 -8.12 -1.48
N CYS A 193 20.78 -7.53 -1.83
CA CYS A 193 20.36 -7.31 -3.22
C CYS A 193 20.53 -5.84 -3.67
N ILE A 194 21.14 -4.99 -2.84
CA ILE A 194 21.36 -3.57 -3.17
C ILE A 194 22.73 -3.43 -3.82
N LYS A 195 22.74 -3.02 -5.10
CA LYS A 195 23.96 -2.87 -5.89
C LYS A 195 24.78 -1.66 -5.48
N ASP A 196 24.12 -0.52 -5.24
CA ASP A 196 24.74 0.77 -4.97
C ASP A 196 24.46 1.17 -3.51
N THR A 197 24.82 0.29 -2.56
CA THR A 197 24.65 0.55 -1.13
C THR A 197 25.50 1.77 -0.73
N PRO A 198 24.90 2.84 -0.16
CA PRO A 198 25.66 4.01 0.25
C PRO A 198 26.71 3.66 1.31
N ALA A 199 27.90 4.25 1.20
CA ALA A 199 29.02 3.94 2.09
C ALA A 199 28.78 4.38 3.54
N GLU A 200 27.89 5.35 3.73
CA GLU A 200 27.45 5.88 5.01
C GLU A 200 26.40 5.01 5.72
N TRP A 201 25.89 3.95 5.07
CA TRP A 201 24.95 3.04 5.71
C TRP A 201 25.68 2.08 6.66
N SER A 202 25.53 2.32 7.95
CA SER A 202 25.85 1.37 9.02
C SER A 202 24.58 0.89 9.71
N PRO A 203 24.55 -0.33 10.27
CA PRO A 203 23.45 -0.74 11.14
C PRO A 203 23.33 0.26 12.30
N GLY A 204 22.10 0.61 12.68
CA GLY A 204 21.83 1.37 13.91
C GLY A 204 21.40 0.47 15.08
N MET A 205 20.95 -0.75 14.77
CA MET A 205 20.37 -1.68 15.74
C MET A 205 20.61 -3.13 15.32
N ALA A 206 20.83 -4.00 16.31
CA ALA A 206 20.79 -5.45 16.21
C ALA A 206 19.68 -5.99 17.11
N ILE A 207 18.80 -6.84 16.56
CA ILE A 207 17.66 -7.45 17.26
C ILE A 207 17.84 -8.97 17.37
N TYR A 208 17.09 -9.61 18.27
CA TYR A 208 17.17 -11.06 18.55
C TYR A 208 18.58 -11.52 18.96
N CYS A 209 19.31 -10.68 19.70
CA CYS A 209 20.72 -10.91 20.01
C CYS A 209 20.96 -12.12 20.94
N LYS A 210 19.91 -12.67 21.56
CA LYS A 210 19.99 -13.93 22.32
C LYS A 210 20.52 -15.11 21.48
N TYR A 211 20.27 -15.10 20.17
CA TYR A 211 20.75 -16.12 19.21
C TYR A 211 22.01 -15.69 18.45
N ARG A 212 22.61 -14.56 18.83
CA ARG A 212 23.79 -14.01 18.16
C ARG A 212 24.98 -14.95 18.30
N ALA A 213 25.71 -15.14 17.21
CA ALA A 213 26.92 -15.95 17.22
C ALA A 213 27.97 -15.31 18.16
N LYS A 214 28.40 -16.05 19.17
CA LYS A 214 29.32 -15.54 20.23
C LYS A 214 30.69 -15.07 19.71
N TRP A 215 31.10 -15.54 18.53
CA TRP A 215 32.36 -15.14 17.91
C TRP A 215 32.26 -13.81 17.15
N LEU A 216 31.06 -13.28 16.92
CA LEU A 216 30.86 -12.05 16.16
C LEU A 216 31.15 -10.84 17.08
N PRO A 217 32.10 -9.96 16.74
CA PRO A 217 32.40 -8.78 17.54
C PRO A 217 31.27 -7.75 17.42
N ASP A 218 31.07 -6.94 18.46
CA ASP A 218 30.09 -5.86 18.41
C ASP A 218 30.54 -4.77 17.43
N VAL A 219 29.56 -4.08 16.85
CA VAL A 219 29.75 -3.02 15.85
C VAL A 219 29.55 -1.69 16.57
N GLU A 220 30.50 -0.79 16.41
CA GLU A 220 30.45 0.54 17.02
C GLU A 220 29.19 1.29 16.58
N GLY A 221 28.50 1.92 17.54
CA GLY A 221 27.28 2.70 17.27
C GLY A 221 26.01 1.87 17.09
N VAL A 222 26.05 0.54 17.24
CA VAL A 222 24.88 -0.34 17.16
C VAL A 222 24.27 -0.58 18.53
N GLU A 223 22.97 -0.37 18.67
CA GLU A 223 22.21 -0.79 19.85
C GLU A 223 21.80 -2.26 19.75
N TYR A 224 21.95 -3.04 20.84
CA TYR A 224 21.69 -4.48 20.85
C TYR A 224 20.45 -4.82 21.70
N PHE A 225 19.49 -5.53 21.11
CA PHE A 225 18.24 -5.91 21.75
C PHE A 225 18.07 -7.43 21.80
N GLU A 226 17.72 -7.92 23.00
CA GLU A 226 17.30 -9.30 23.26
C GLU A 226 15.77 -9.40 23.15
N VAL A 227 15.25 -9.26 21.93
CA VAL A 227 13.83 -9.55 21.65
C VAL A 227 13.66 -11.06 21.41
#